data_AF-A0A5C5WFZ1-F1
#
_entry.id   AF-A0A5C5WFZ1-F1
#
_cell.length_a   1.000
_cell.length_b   1.000
_cell.length_c   1.000
_cell.angle_alpha   90.00
_cell.angle_beta   90.00
_cell.angle_gamma   90.00
#
_symmetry.space_group_name_H-M   'P 1'
#
loop_
_entity.id
_entity.type
_entity.pdbx_description
1 polymer ?
#
loop_
_entity_poly.entity_id
_entity_poly.type
_entity_poly.pdbx_seq_one_letter_code
_entity_poly.pdbx_strand_id
1 'polypeptide(L)'
;MATRRGSKSTKRIRTQSAAADELGITARQLRNWEQEDWFPDGGRTKSGYDIALIRQAQESLGKKGSELREAAVALKMRTGEAKLERELVEVQRKQLILKREQGELVPRRAVELFASTVLTELGDWCDQLPDLLAAVVPARARKDLRKRITDELNRRREQLATRLSERAMAADLQLVDQESST
;
A
#
# COMPACT_ATOMS: atom_id res chain seq x y z
N MET A 1 -16.00 -18.78 -45.20
CA MET A 1 -16.68 -17.84 -46.11
C MET A 1 -16.35 -16.42 -45.70
N ALA A 2 -15.40 -15.76 -46.38
CA ALA A 2 -15.01 -14.38 -46.09
C ALA A 2 -15.65 -13.45 -47.12
N THR A 3 -16.51 -12.56 -46.67
CA THR A 3 -17.17 -11.53 -47.47
C THR A 3 -16.14 -10.54 -48.02
N ARG A 4 -15.94 -10.56 -49.34
CA ARG A 4 -15.19 -9.53 -50.07
C ARG A 4 -15.91 -8.19 -49.87
N ARG A 5 -15.41 -7.35 -48.96
CA ARG A 5 -15.82 -5.94 -48.88
C ARG A 5 -15.45 -5.27 -50.21
N GLY A 6 -16.47 -4.84 -50.95
CA GLY A 6 -16.31 -4.07 -52.17
C GLY A 6 -15.45 -2.84 -51.91
N SER A 7 -14.29 -2.81 -52.56
CA SER A 7 -13.41 -1.65 -52.60
C SER A 7 -14.18 -0.50 -53.25
N LYS A 8 -14.56 0.50 -52.45
CA LYS A 8 -14.95 1.81 -53.00
C LYS A 8 -13.72 2.31 -53.74
N SER A 9 -13.83 2.47 -55.06
CA SER A 9 -12.80 3.04 -55.92
C SER A 9 -12.40 4.43 -55.40
N THR A 10 -11.41 4.48 -54.52
CA THR A 10 -10.74 5.70 -54.10
C THR A 10 -9.97 6.26 -55.28
N LYS A 11 -10.22 7.53 -55.61
CA LYS A 11 -9.58 8.24 -56.71
C LYS A 11 -8.06 8.16 -56.54
N ARG A 12 -7.38 7.46 -57.44
CA ARG A 12 -5.91 7.31 -57.41
C ARG A 12 -5.24 8.47 -58.12
N ILE A 13 -4.21 9.04 -57.49
CA ILE A 13 -3.44 10.15 -58.05
C ILE A 13 -2.24 9.57 -58.78
N ARG A 14 -2.12 9.88 -60.08
CA ARG A 14 -1.11 9.22 -60.95
C ARG A 14 0.32 9.67 -60.68
N THR A 15 0.52 10.92 -60.26
CA THR A 15 1.85 11.50 -60.13
C THR A 15 2.27 11.61 -58.67
N GLN A 16 3.55 11.37 -58.41
CA GLN A 16 4.15 11.48 -57.07
C GLN A 16 4.03 12.90 -56.51
N SER A 17 4.20 13.92 -57.36
CA SER A 17 4.09 15.33 -56.96
C SER A 17 2.68 15.64 -56.46
N ALA A 18 1.64 15.35 -57.27
CA ALA A 18 0.27 15.65 -56.88
C ALA A 18 -0.20 14.82 -55.67
N ALA A 19 0.32 13.60 -55.50
CA ALA A 19 0.05 12.78 -54.33
C ALA A 19 0.70 13.36 -53.06
N ALA A 20 1.92 13.87 -53.18
CA ALA A 20 2.63 14.52 -52.09
C ALA A 20 1.97 15.85 -51.69
N ASP A 21 1.54 16.64 -52.68
CA ASP A 21 0.81 17.90 -52.48
C ASP A 21 -0.50 17.65 -51.72
N GLU A 22 -1.26 16.62 -52.09
CA GLU A 22 -2.48 16.21 -51.37
C GLU A 22 -2.21 15.67 -49.96
N LEU A 23 -1.02 15.11 -49.72
CA LEU A 23 -0.60 14.67 -48.38
C LEU A 23 0.03 15.80 -47.56
N GLY A 24 0.22 17.00 -48.13
CA GLY A 24 0.86 18.13 -47.46
C GLY A 24 2.35 17.92 -47.18
N ILE A 25 3.03 17.09 -47.98
CA ILE A 25 4.44 16.74 -47.81
C ILE A 25 5.22 16.94 -49.11
N THR A 26 6.54 16.89 -49.04
CA THR A 26 7.38 16.94 -50.24
C THR A 26 7.37 15.60 -51.00
N ALA A 27 7.54 15.64 -52.32
CA ALA A 27 7.68 14.41 -53.13
C ALA A 27 8.85 13.52 -52.67
N ARG A 28 9.91 14.12 -52.12
CA ARG A 28 11.04 13.40 -51.51
C ARG A 28 10.61 12.64 -50.26
N GLN A 29 9.83 13.26 -49.38
CA GLN A 29 9.30 12.60 -48.18
C GLN A 29 8.37 11.45 -48.55
N LEU A 30 7.48 11.64 -49.54
CA LEU A 30 6.61 10.55 -50.01
C LEU A 30 7.44 9.38 -50.56
N ARG A 31 8.55 9.65 -51.27
CA ARG A 31 9.47 8.60 -51.73
C ARG A 31 10.11 7.83 -50.58
N ASN A 32 10.49 8.54 -49.52
CA ASN A 32 11.10 7.92 -48.35
C ASN A 32 10.08 7.06 -47.62
N TRP A 33 8.83 7.53 -47.47
CA TRP A 33 7.77 6.76 -46.84
C TRP A 33 7.52 5.43 -47.53
N GLU A 34 7.59 5.36 -48.86
CA GLU A 34 7.45 4.10 -49.60
C GLU A 34 8.49 3.03 -49.22
N GLN A 35 9.61 3.42 -48.62
CA GLN A 35 10.67 2.53 -48.17
C GLN A 35 10.54 2.15 -46.69
N GLU A 36 9.57 2.73 -45.98
CA GLU A 36 9.33 2.45 -44.56
C GLU A 36 8.35 1.27 -44.41
N ASP A 37 8.60 0.41 -43.42
CA ASP A 37 7.85 -0.84 -43.19
C ASP A 37 6.34 -0.63 -42.94
N TRP A 38 5.94 0.59 -42.60
CA TRP A 38 4.55 0.91 -42.30
C TRP A 38 3.73 1.31 -43.53
N PHE A 39 4.38 1.61 -44.65
CA PHE A 39 3.69 2.09 -45.84
C PHE A 39 2.73 1.02 -46.36
N PRO A 40 1.44 1.34 -46.60
CA PRO A 40 0.44 0.31 -46.82
C PRO A 40 0.63 -0.39 -48.17
N ASP A 41 0.49 -1.71 -48.16
CA ASP A 41 0.41 -2.52 -49.38
C ASP A 41 -0.75 -2.04 -50.27
N GLY A 42 -0.42 -1.60 -51.48
CA GLY A 42 -1.39 -1.02 -52.41
C GLY A 42 -1.60 0.51 -52.27
N GLY A 43 -0.87 1.16 -51.35
CA GLY A 43 -0.75 2.61 -51.25
C GLY A 43 -0.15 3.23 -52.51
N ARG A 44 0.77 2.51 -53.16
CA ARG A 44 1.29 2.80 -54.51
C ARG A 44 1.06 1.60 -55.43
N THR A 45 0.42 1.83 -56.57
CA THR A 45 0.26 0.83 -57.63
C THR A 45 0.60 1.43 -58.98
N LYS A 46 0.61 0.62 -60.05
CA LYS A 46 0.79 1.09 -61.43
C LYS A 46 -0.25 2.14 -61.84
N SER A 47 -1.43 2.17 -61.20
CA SER A 47 -2.50 3.13 -61.46
C SER A 47 -2.41 4.43 -60.64
N GLY A 48 -1.45 4.53 -59.71
CA GLY A 48 -1.20 5.73 -58.90
C GLY A 48 -1.26 5.47 -57.39
N TYR A 49 -1.25 6.58 -56.64
CA TYR A 49 -1.26 6.63 -55.18
C TYR A 49 -2.68 6.64 -54.63
N ASP A 50 -2.91 5.86 -53.58
CA ASP A 50 -4.17 5.82 -52.82
C ASP A 50 -4.02 6.65 -51.54
N ILE A 51 -4.38 7.94 -51.62
CA ILE A 51 -4.16 8.92 -50.55
C ILE A 51 -4.94 8.56 -49.28
N ALA A 52 -6.17 8.03 -49.44
CA ALA A 52 -7.00 7.67 -48.30
C ALA A 52 -6.38 6.52 -47.50
N LEU A 53 -5.84 5.52 -48.21
CA LEU A 53 -5.15 4.39 -47.58
C LEU A 53 -3.86 4.83 -46.89
N ILE A 54 -3.08 5.72 -47.52
CA ILE A 54 -1.83 6.26 -46.95
C ILE A 54 -2.14 7.07 -45.68
N ARG A 55 -3.14 7.96 -45.69
CA ARG A 55 -3.55 8.72 -44.49
C ARG A 55 -4.03 7.81 -43.36
N GLN A 56 -4.82 6.80 -43.67
CA GLN A 56 -5.31 5.85 -42.67
C GLN A 56 -4.16 5.05 -42.02
N ALA A 57 -3.19 4.62 -42.82
CA ALA A 57 -1.99 3.95 -42.29
C ALA A 57 -1.18 4.89 -41.39
N GLN A 58 -0.98 6.15 -41.82
CA GLN A 58 -0.28 7.17 -41.04
C GLN A 58 -0.94 7.45 -39.68
N GLU A 59 -2.27 7.61 -39.65
CA GLU A 59 -3.02 7.81 -38.41
C GLU A 59 -2.91 6.62 -37.45
N SER A 60 -2.85 5.39 -37.98
CA SER A 60 -2.71 4.18 -37.17
C SER A 60 -1.35 4.09 -36.45
N LEU A 61 -0.27 4.62 -37.05
CA LEU A 61 1.04 4.72 -36.41
C LEU A 61 1.07 5.79 -35.33
N GLY A 62 0.47 6.96 -35.62
CA GLY A 62 0.36 8.05 -34.65
C GLY A 62 -0.35 7.61 -33.36
N LYS A 63 -1.42 6.82 -33.50
CA LYS A 63 -2.16 6.23 -32.37
C LYS A 63 -1.30 5.24 -31.58
N LYS A 64 -0.64 4.29 -32.24
CA LYS A 64 0.27 3.33 -31.58
C LYS A 64 1.42 4.03 -30.84
N GLY A 65 1.99 5.08 -31.41
CA GLY A 65 3.06 5.87 -30.77
C GLY A 65 2.58 6.66 -29.55
N SER A 66 1.35 7.19 -29.58
CA SER A 66 0.72 7.89 -28.45
C SER A 66 0.41 6.93 -27.30
N GLU A 67 -0.18 5.78 -27.59
CA GLU A 67 -0.53 4.75 -26.60
C GLU A 67 0.74 4.22 -25.87
N LEU A 68 1.83 3.98 -26.61
CA LEU A 68 3.09 3.56 -26.02
C LEU A 68 3.73 4.65 -25.13
N ARG A 69 3.59 5.93 -25.49
CA ARG A 69 4.07 7.04 -24.65
C ARG A 69 3.23 7.20 -23.39
N GLU A 70 1.91 7.10 -23.48
CA GLU A 70 1.01 7.14 -22.32
C GLU A 70 1.28 5.97 -21.38
N ALA A 71 1.47 4.75 -21.90
CA ALA A 71 1.84 3.59 -21.11
C ALA A 71 3.20 3.77 -20.40
N ALA A 72 4.19 4.36 -21.08
CA ALA A 72 5.50 4.65 -20.49
C ALA A 72 5.42 5.70 -19.36
N VAL A 73 4.61 6.75 -19.53
CA VAL A 73 4.36 7.76 -18.49
C VAL A 73 3.66 7.13 -17.29
N ALA A 74 2.61 6.32 -17.52
CA ALA A 74 1.89 5.63 -16.46
C ALA A 74 2.80 4.67 -15.67
N LEU A 75 3.68 3.93 -16.35
CA LEU A 75 4.65 3.05 -15.70
C LEU A 75 5.66 3.84 -14.86
N LYS A 76 6.12 5.00 -15.36
CA LYS A 76 7.03 5.88 -14.64
C LYS A 76 6.39 6.49 -13.39
N MET A 77 5.11 6.85 -13.47
CA MET A 77 4.35 7.35 -12.31
C MET A 77 4.19 6.27 -11.25
N ARG A 78 3.73 5.06 -11.63
CA ARG A 78 3.59 3.94 -10.69
C ARG A 78 4.90 3.53 -10.02
N THR A 79 6.00 3.52 -10.79
CA THR A 79 7.33 3.22 -10.22
C THR A 79 7.82 4.35 -9.30
N GLY A 80 7.48 5.61 -9.61
CA GLY A 80 7.72 6.75 -8.74
C GLY A 80 6.95 6.68 -7.42
N GLU A 81 5.65 6.35 -7.48
CA GLU A 81 4.79 6.15 -6.30
C GLU A 81 5.32 5.02 -5.41
N ALA A 82 5.61 3.84 -6.00
CA ALA A 82 6.16 2.73 -5.25
C ALA A 82 7.53 3.03 -4.62
N LYS A 83 8.34 3.90 -5.27
CA LYS A 83 9.61 4.35 -4.70
C LYS A 83 9.38 5.32 -3.54
N LEU A 84 8.45 6.26 -3.68
CA LEU A 84 8.10 7.22 -2.63
C LEU A 84 7.56 6.51 -1.39
N GLU A 85 6.69 5.50 -1.57
CA GLU A 85 6.19 4.68 -0.46
C GLU A 85 7.34 3.99 0.30
N ARG A 86 8.30 3.41 -0.42
CA ARG A 86 9.48 2.79 0.20
C ARG A 86 10.33 3.80 0.97
N GLU A 87 10.56 4.97 0.37
CA GLU A 87 11.32 6.05 1.01
C GLU A 87 10.61 6.56 2.28
N LEU A 88 9.27 6.70 2.26
CA LEU A 88 8.49 7.07 3.44
C LEU A 88 8.60 6.03 4.56
N VAL A 89 8.49 4.74 4.25
CA VAL A 89 8.65 3.66 5.24
C VAL A 89 10.07 3.67 5.83
N GLU A 90 11.10 3.90 5.01
CA GLU A 90 12.48 4.03 5.50
C GLU A 90 12.67 5.24 6.41
N VAL A 91 12.09 6.40 6.08
CA VAL A 91 12.13 7.59 6.91
C VAL A 91 11.46 7.33 8.25
N GLN A 92 10.29 6.70 8.26
CA GLN A 92 9.59 6.33 9.51
C GLN A 92 10.43 5.37 10.36
N ARG A 93 11.05 4.36 9.75
CA ARG A 93 11.96 3.43 10.47
C ARG A 93 13.15 4.16 11.08
N LYS A 94 13.80 5.06 10.32
CA LYS A 94 14.93 5.86 10.81
C LYS A 94 14.50 6.79 11.95
N GLN A 95 13.32 7.41 11.86
CA GLN A 95 12.76 8.21 12.95
C GLN A 95 12.51 7.39 14.21
N LEU A 96 11.98 6.18 14.10
CA LEU A 96 11.77 5.29 15.25
C LEU A 96 13.10 4.88 15.92
N ILE A 97 14.15 4.61 15.12
CA ILE A 97 15.49 4.32 15.64
C ILE A 97 16.05 5.54 16.37
N LEU A 98 15.95 6.72 15.77
CA LEU A 98 16.42 7.97 16.36
C LEU A 98 15.73 8.26 17.69
N LYS A 99 14.40 8.13 17.77
CA LYS A 99 13.63 8.28 19.02
C LYS A 99 14.03 7.27 20.09
N ARG A 100 14.39 6.05 19.69
CA ARG A 100 14.91 5.03 20.61
C ARG A 100 16.29 5.41 21.14
N GLU A 101 17.20 5.88 20.29
CA GLU A 101 18.54 6.34 20.68
C GLU A 101 18.48 7.59 21.57
N GLN A 102 17.53 8.49 21.32
CA GLN A 102 17.24 9.66 22.15
C GLN A 102 16.59 9.31 23.50
N GLY A 103 16.23 8.05 23.73
CA GLY A 103 15.59 7.60 24.96
C GLY A 103 14.12 8.02 25.10
N GLU A 104 13.50 8.57 24.04
CA GLU A 104 12.08 8.92 24.04
C GLU A 104 11.18 7.68 24.04
N LEU A 105 11.67 6.57 23.48
CA LEU A 105 10.95 5.30 23.43
C LEU A 105 11.49 4.35 24.51
N VAL A 106 10.65 4.08 25.52
CA VAL A 106 10.96 3.05 26.51
C VAL A 106 10.81 1.67 25.87
N PRO A 107 11.81 0.78 25.95
CA PRO A 107 11.69 -0.56 25.41
C PRO A 107 10.53 -1.31 26.09
N ARG A 108 9.62 -1.88 25.30
CA ARG A 108 8.47 -2.65 25.81
C ARG A 108 8.87 -3.68 26.86
N ARG A 109 9.94 -4.45 26.59
CA ARG A 109 10.47 -5.46 27.52
C ARG A 109 10.88 -4.87 28.87
N ALA A 110 11.40 -3.64 28.89
CA ALA A 110 11.79 -2.98 30.14
C ALA A 110 10.54 -2.57 30.95
N VAL A 111 9.50 -2.06 30.28
CA VAL A 111 8.22 -1.73 30.92
C VAL A 111 7.54 -2.99 31.47
N GLU A 112 7.52 -4.08 30.69
CA GLU A 112 6.94 -5.36 31.10
C GLU A 112 7.69 -5.98 32.28
N LEU A 113 9.02 -5.94 32.26
CA LEU A 113 9.84 -6.39 33.39
C LEU A 113 9.56 -5.54 34.63
N PHE A 114 9.58 -4.22 34.51
CA PHE A 114 9.29 -3.31 35.61
C PHE A 114 7.90 -3.56 36.20
N ALA A 115 6.88 -3.65 35.36
CA ALA A 115 5.51 -3.93 35.79
C ALA A 115 5.43 -5.29 36.50
N SER A 116 6.08 -6.32 35.98
CA SER A 116 6.11 -7.65 36.59
C SER A 116 6.78 -7.61 37.97
N THR A 117 7.95 -6.99 38.08
CA THR A 117 8.68 -6.84 39.35
C THR A 117 7.83 -6.10 40.38
N VAL A 118 7.27 -4.93 40.03
CA VAL A 118 6.45 -4.14 40.95
C VAL A 118 5.20 -4.91 41.40
N LEU A 119 4.53 -5.62 40.48
CA LEU A 119 3.34 -6.40 40.82
C LEU A 119 3.66 -7.62 41.69
N THR A 120 4.79 -8.28 41.47
CA THR A 120 5.25 -9.38 42.33
C THR A 120 5.58 -8.87 43.73
N GLU A 121 6.37 -7.81 43.86
CA GLU A 121 6.73 -7.23 45.16
C GLU A 121 5.49 -6.75 45.93
N LEU A 122 4.53 -6.12 45.24
CA LEU A 122 3.26 -5.73 45.83
C LEU A 122 2.42 -6.94 46.25
N GLY A 123 2.45 -8.02 45.45
CA GLY A 123 1.82 -9.29 45.76
C GLY A 123 2.36 -9.88 47.06
N ASP A 124 3.68 -9.98 47.18
CA ASP A 124 4.37 -10.46 48.38
C ASP A 124 4.01 -9.62 49.61
N TRP A 125 3.93 -8.29 49.47
CA TRP A 125 3.52 -7.40 50.55
C TRP A 125 2.07 -7.65 50.98
N CYS A 126 1.17 -7.88 50.02
CA CYS A 126 -0.22 -8.25 50.29
C CYS A 126 -0.32 -9.59 51.03
N ASP A 127 0.53 -10.57 50.73
CA ASP A 127 0.53 -11.86 51.41
C ASP A 127 1.06 -11.77 52.85
N GLN A 128 1.97 -10.83 53.13
CA GLN A 128 2.52 -10.59 54.48
C GLN A 128 1.61 -9.72 55.36
N LEU A 129 0.78 -8.87 54.76
CA LEU A 129 -0.10 -7.93 55.48
C LEU A 129 -0.99 -8.57 56.57
N PRO A 130 -1.66 -9.71 56.34
CA PRO A 130 -2.47 -10.37 57.37
C PRO A 130 -1.67 -10.68 58.64
N ASP A 131 -0.40 -11.06 58.48
CA ASP A 131 0.47 -11.47 59.58
C ASP A 131 0.98 -10.27 60.36
N LEU A 132 1.39 -9.22 59.63
CA LEU A 132 1.82 -7.95 60.22
C LEU A 132 0.69 -7.30 61.02
N LEU A 133 -0.52 -7.30 60.48
CA LEU A 133 -1.70 -6.76 61.15
C LEU A 133 -2.15 -7.64 62.32
N ALA A 134 -2.06 -8.96 62.20
CA ALA A 134 -2.35 -9.87 63.30
C ALA A 134 -1.35 -9.75 64.46
N ALA A 135 -0.10 -9.36 64.20
CA ALA A 135 0.92 -9.19 65.24
C ALA A 135 0.56 -8.07 66.24
N VAL A 136 -0.06 -6.99 65.77
CA VAL A 136 -0.38 -5.80 66.58
C VAL A 136 -1.68 -5.92 67.38
N VAL A 137 -2.53 -6.91 67.10
CA VAL A 137 -3.77 -7.16 67.86
C VAL A 137 -3.61 -8.19 69.00
N PRO A 138 -4.48 -8.16 70.01
CA PRO A 138 -4.47 -9.12 71.12
C PRO A 138 -4.57 -10.58 70.63
N ALA A 139 -3.87 -11.49 71.33
CA ALA A 139 -3.74 -12.91 70.96
C ALA A 139 -5.08 -13.58 70.61
N ARG A 140 -6.14 -13.27 71.37
CA ARG A 140 -7.50 -13.79 71.17
C ARG A 140 -8.12 -13.47 69.79
N ALA A 141 -7.73 -12.37 69.16
CA ALA A 141 -8.31 -11.89 67.90
C ALA A 141 -7.43 -12.17 66.67
N ARG A 142 -6.18 -12.61 66.87
CA ARG A 142 -5.19 -12.76 65.80
C ARG A 142 -5.62 -13.72 64.69
N LYS A 143 -6.13 -14.89 65.09
CA LYS A 143 -6.54 -15.95 64.15
C LYS A 143 -7.69 -15.50 63.26
N ASP A 144 -8.71 -14.89 63.87
CA ASP A 144 -9.90 -14.44 63.14
C ASP A 144 -9.60 -13.25 62.25
N LEU A 145 -8.79 -12.29 62.73
CA LEU A 145 -8.38 -11.14 61.93
C LEU A 145 -7.52 -11.58 60.72
N ARG A 146 -6.52 -12.44 60.95
CA ARG A 146 -5.66 -12.98 59.89
C ARG A 146 -6.51 -13.63 58.80
N LYS A 147 -7.40 -14.55 59.19
CA LYS A 147 -8.30 -15.23 58.25
C LYS A 147 -9.16 -14.24 57.47
N ARG A 148 -9.80 -13.29 58.16
CA ARG A 148 -10.69 -12.31 57.52
C ARG A 148 -9.98 -11.42 56.51
N ILE A 149 -8.75 -10.99 56.82
CA ILE A 149 -7.95 -10.18 55.91
C ILE A 149 -7.50 -11.03 54.71
N THR A 150 -7.03 -12.26 54.94
CA THR A 150 -6.67 -13.19 53.85
C THR A 150 -7.85 -13.45 52.91
N ASP A 151 -9.04 -13.74 53.46
CA ASP A 151 -10.25 -13.99 52.67
C ASP A 151 -10.65 -12.76 51.83
N GLU A 152 -10.59 -11.55 52.40
CA GLU A 152 -10.89 -10.31 51.66
C GLU A 152 -9.83 -10.01 50.60
N LEU A 153 -8.54 -10.22 50.87
CA LEU A 153 -7.47 -10.03 49.88
C LEU A 153 -7.63 -10.99 48.70
N ASN A 154 -7.93 -12.27 48.95
CA ASN A 154 -8.19 -13.25 47.90
C ASN A 154 -9.39 -12.85 47.05
N ARG A 155 -10.50 -12.45 47.69
CA ARG A 155 -11.69 -11.94 46.99
C ARG A 155 -11.37 -10.74 46.11
N ARG A 156 -10.54 -9.80 46.59
CA ARG A 156 -10.13 -8.62 45.82
C ARG A 156 -9.23 -8.99 44.64
N ARG A 157 -8.32 -9.96 44.81
CA ARG A 157 -7.47 -10.49 43.73
C ARG A 157 -8.31 -11.12 42.63
N GLU A 158 -9.31 -11.94 42.97
CA GLU A 158 -10.24 -12.52 42.01
C GLU A 158 -11.01 -11.43 41.23
N GLN A 159 -11.57 -10.44 41.94
CA GLN A 159 -12.27 -9.32 41.31
C GLN A 159 -11.36 -8.53 40.36
N LEU A 160 -10.10 -8.31 40.75
CA LEU A 160 -9.12 -7.62 39.90
C LEU A 160 -8.80 -8.46 38.65
N ALA A 161 -8.60 -9.77 38.80
CA ALA A 161 -8.33 -10.68 37.69
C ALA A 161 -9.48 -10.67 36.67
N THR A 162 -10.73 -10.74 37.13
CA THR A 162 -11.91 -10.63 36.25
C THR A 162 -11.92 -9.31 35.49
N ARG A 163 -11.73 -8.17 36.17
CA ARG A 163 -11.71 -6.84 35.53
C ARG A 163 -10.58 -6.69 34.52
N LEU A 164 -9.40 -7.27 34.82
CA LEU A 164 -8.27 -7.24 33.90
C LEU A 164 -8.55 -8.09 32.66
N SER A 165 -9.16 -9.26 32.81
CA SER A 165 -9.59 -10.10 31.69
C SER A 165 -10.61 -9.38 30.80
N GLU A 166 -11.62 -8.75 31.40
CA GLU A 166 -12.63 -7.97 30.67
C GLU A 166 -12.00 -6.82 29.88
N ARG A 167 -11.06 -6.08 30.50
CA ARG A 167 -10.35 -4.99 29.83
C ARG A 167 -9.42 -5.48 28.71
N ALA A 168 -8.76 -6.63 28.89
CA ALA A 168 -7.93 -7.22 27.86
C ALA A 168 -8.76 -7.58 26.63
N MET A 169 -9.90 -8.26 26.81
CA MET A 169 -10.83 -8.58 25.72
C MET A 169 -11.34 -7.32 25.01
N ALA A 170 -11.68 -6.27 25.76
CA ALA A 170 -12.13 -5.00 25.19
C ALA A 170 -11.05 -4.30 24.36
N ALA A 171 -9.78 -4.36 24.81
CA ALA A 171 -8.65 -3.80 24.06
C ALA A 171 -8.39 -4.58 22.77
N ASP A 172 -8.48 -5.91 22.80
CA ASP A 172 -8.32 -6.76 21.62
C ASP A 172 -9.39 -6.47 20.56
N LEU A 173 -10.65 -6.28 20.98
CA LEU A 173 -11.76 -5.88 20.10
C LEU A 173 -11.51 -4.51 19.43
N GLN A 174 -10.98 -3.54 20.17
CA GLN A 174 -10.68 -2.20 19.63
C GLN A 174 -9.55 -2.23 18.58
N LEU A 175 -8.59 -3.14 18.71
CA LEU A 175 -7.52 -3.32 17.71
C LEU A 175 -8.07 -3.88 16.40
N VAL A 176 -9.00 -4.85 16.47
CA VAL A 176 -9.66 -5.42 15.28
C VAL A 176 -10.49 -4.37 14.53
N ASP A 177 -11.18 -3.48 15.24
CA ASP A 177 -11.96 -2.40 14.62
C ASP A 177 -11.07 -1.33 13.94
N GLN A 178 -9.87 -1.08 14.49
CA GLN A 178 -8.91 -0.15 13.89
C GLN A 178 -8.27 -0.72 12.62
N GLU A 179 -7.95 -2.01 12.58
CA GLU A 179 -7.44 -2.68 11.38
C GLU A 179 -8.49 -2.81 10.27
N SER A 180 -9.77 -2.84 10.62
CA SER A 180 -10.89 -2.91 9.66
C SER A 180 -11.24 -1.55 9.03
N SER A 181 -10.72 -0.45 9.59
CA SER A 181 -11.05 0.93 9.19
C SER A 181 -9.94 1.64 8.40
N THR A 182 -8.79 0.98 8.21
CA THR A 182 -7.64 1.45 7.41
C THR A 182 -7.50 0.66 6.13
#